data_AF-A0ABD0QZC6-F1
#
_entry.id   AF-A0ABD0QZC6-F1
#
_cell.length_a   1.000
_cell.length_b   1.000
_cell.length_c   1.000
_cell.angle_alpha   90.00
_cell.angle_beta   90.00
_cell.angle_gamma   90.00
#
_symmetry.space_group_name_H-M   'P 1'
#
loop_
_entity.id
_entity.type
_entity.pdbx_description
1 polymer ?
#
loop_
_entity_poly.entity_id
_entity_poly.type
_entity_poly.pdbx_seq_one_letter_code
_entity_poly.pdbx_strand_id
1 'polypeptide(L)' 'LNLGALICIECSGIHRNLGTHLSRVRSLDLDEWPLELIKVMSTIGNELANSVWEANAQGRLKPAPDAS' A
#
# COMPACT_ATOMS: atom_id res chain seq x y z
N LEU A 1 -5.20 2.38 0.74
CA LEU A 1 -6.36 2.81 -0.08
C LEU A 1 -5.95 3.65 -1.29
N ASN A 2 -5.57 4.92 -1.10
CA ASN A 2 -5.31 5.85 -2.22
C ASN A 2 -4.12 5.43 -3.09
N LEU A 3 -3.17 4.65 -2.54
CA LEU A 3 -2.05 4.09 -3.28
C LEU A 3 -2.36 2.75 -3.96
N GLY A 4 -3.55 2.18 -3.74
CA GLY A 4 -3.99 0.93 -4.38
C GLY A 4 -3.24 -0.33 -3.97
N ALA A 5 -2.44 -0.29 -2.89
CA ALA A 5 -1.62 -1.41 -2.44
C ALA A 5 -2.10 -2.04 -1.12
N LEU A 6 -1.89 -3.35 -1.00
CA LEU A 6 -1.93 -4.12 0.24
C LEU A 6 -0.54 -4.17 0.85
N ILE A 7 -0.48 -3.90 2.15
CA ILE A 7 0.75 -3.82 2.93
C ILE A 7 0.58 -4.57 4.25
N CYS A 8 1.67 -5.07 4.82
CA CYS A 8 1.65 -5.73 6.12
C CYS A 8 1.40 -4.71 7.25
N ILE A 9 1.18 -5.22 8.47
CA ILE A 9 0.92 -4.39 9.66
C ILE A 9 2.06 -3.41 9.92
N GLU A 10 3.31 -3.87 9.83
CA GLU A 10 4.49 -3.04 10.05
C GLU A 10 4.60 -1.89 9.05
N CYS A 11 4.53 -2.18 7.74
CA CYS A 11 4.49 -1.15 6.71
C CYS A 11 3.29 -0.21 6.90
N SER A 12 2.15 -0.72 7.35
CA SER A 12 0.98 0.13 7.65
C SER A 12 1.26 1.15 8.75
N GLY A 13 2.08 0.79 9.75
CA GLY A 13 2.55 1.70 10.79
C GLY A 13 3.40 2.83 10.21
N ILE A 14 4.35 2.50 9.33
CA ILE A 14 5.18 3.48 8.60
C ILE A 14 4.28 4.43 7.80
N HIS A 15 3.34 3.88 7.03
CA HIS A 15 2.42 4.67 6.20
C HIS A 15 1.50 5.60 7.02
N ARG A 16 1.13 5.23 8.25
CA ARG A 16 0.37 6.12 9.16
C ARG A 16 1.18 7.34 9.58
N ASN A 17 2.48 7.17 9.81
CA ASN A 17 3.39 8.26 10.18
C ASN A 17 3.61 9.27 9.03
N LEU A 18 3.39 8.88 7.77
CA LEU A 18 3.44 9.79 6.61
C LEU A 18 2.27 10.78 6.59
N GLY A 19 1.15 10.45 7.22
CA GLY A 19 -0.06 11.26 7.23
C GLY A 19 -1.02 11.01 6.06
N THR A 20 -2.29 11.37 6.27
CA THR A 20 -3.43 11.02 5.40
C THR A 20 -3.47 11.73 4.05
N HIS A 21 -2.69 12.82 3.91
CA HIS A 21 -2.48 13.53 2.65
C HIS A 21 -1.61 12.72 1.69
N LEU A 22 -0.75 11.83 2.19
CA LEU A 22 0.09 10.93 1.40
C LEU A 22 -0.48 9.52 1.35
N SER A 23 -0.85 8.95 2.50
CA SER A 23 -1.28 7.55 2.59
C SER A 23 -2.51 7.40 3.49
N ARG A 24 -3.55 6.79 2.93
CA ARG A 24 -4.78 6.41 3.63
C ARG A 24 -4.80 4.90 3.83
N VAL A 25 -4.64 4.48 5.09
CA VAL A 25 -4.57 3.09 5.52
C VAL A 25 -5.93 2.61 6.01
N ARG A 26 -6.31 1.38 5.64
CA ARG A 26 -7.45 0.62 6.17
C ARG A 26 -7.03 -0.83 6.39
N SER A 27 -7.61 -1.46 7.41
CA SER A 27 -7.56 -2.89 7.67
C SER A 27 -8.51 -3.64 6.75
N LEU A 28 -8.10 -4.81 6.26
CA LEU A 28 -8.99 -5.67 5.48
C LEU A 28 -10.07 -6.32 6.36
N ASP A 29 -9.74 -6.62 7.62
CA ASP A 29 -10.62 -7.38 8.52
C ASP A 29 -11.41 -6.49 9.48
N LEU A 30 -10.87 -5.32 9.83
CA LEU A 30 -11.39 -4.49 10.92
C LEU A 30 -12.14 -3.24 10.45
N ASP A 31 -11.99 -2.84 9.18
CA ASP A 31 -12.67 -1.67 8.63
C ASP A 31 -13.77 -2.07 7.65
N GLU A 32 -14.77 -1.20 7.49
CA GLU A 32 -15.80 -1.36 6.46
C GLU A 32 -15.24 -1.10 5.06
N TRP A 33 -15.69 -1.91 4.09
CA TRP A 33 -15.27 -1.84 2.70
C TRP A 33 -16.47 -1.61 1.76
N PRO A 34 -16.78 -0.33 1.47
CA PRO A 34 -17.69 0.00 0.38
C PRO A 34 -17.23 -0.61 -0.95
N LEU A 35 -18.18 -0.99 -1.79
CA LEU A 35 -17.93 -1.62 -3.10
C LEU A 35 -16.98 -0.80 -3.98
N GLU A 36 -17.02 0.52 -3.88
CA GLU A 36 -16.12 1.43 -4.60
C GLU A 36 -14.66 1.23 -4.21
N LEU A 37 -14.37 1.05 -2.91
CA LEU A 37 -13.01 0.79 -2.43
C LEU A 37 -12.52 -0.60 -2.86
N ILE A 38 -13.41 -1.60 -2.84
CA ILE A 38 -13.10 -2.94 -3.32
C ILE A 38 -12.72 -2.90 -4.81
N LYS A 39 -13.47 -2.14 -5.63
CA LYS A 39 -13.17 -1.96 -7.05
C LYS A 39 -11.81 -1.31 -7.28
N VAL A 40 -11.48 -0.25 -6.53
CA VAL A 40 -10.15 0.39 -6.60
C VAL A 40 -9.05 -0.62 -6.29
N MET A 41 -9.16 -1.35 -5.17
CA MET A 41 -8.14 -2.32 -4.76
C MET A 41 -8.01 -3.49 -5.74
N SER A 42 -9.13 -3.96 -6.31
CA SER A 42 -9.14 -5.07 -7.27
C SER A 42 -8.61 -4.65 -8.66
N THR A 43 -8.74 -3.38 -9.02
CA THR A 43 -8.27 -2.86 -10.31
C THR A 43 -6.78 -2.53 -10.27
N ILE A 44 -6.29 -2.01 -9.14
CA ILE A 44 -4.88 -1.62 -9.00
C ILE A 44 -4.06 -2.82 -8.52
N GLY A 45 -4.22 -3.23 -7.26
CA GLY A 45 -3.42 -4.28 -6.65
C GLY A 45 -1.92 -3.96 -6.60
N ASN A 46 -1.15 -4.86 -5.97
CA ASN A 46 0.27 -4.63 -5.74
C ASN A 46 1.10 -4.66 -7.02
N GLU A 47 0.71 -5.45 -8.02
CA GLU A 47 1.45 -5.53 -9.29
C GLU A 47 1.44 -4.19 -10.03
N LEU A 48 0.25 -3.62 -10.27
CA LEU A 48 0.15 -2.32 -10.93
C LEU A 48 0.76 -1.21 -10.07
N ALA A 49 0.51 -1.23 -8.75
CA ALA A 49 1.10 -0.27 -7.83
C ALA A 49 2.64 -0.29 -7.90
N ASN A 50 3.27 -1.47 -7.85
CA ASN A 50 4.73 -1.59 -7.96
C ASN A 50 5.22 -1.13 -9.35
N SER A 51 4.49 -1.43 -10.42
CA SER A 51 4.86 -0.98 -11.77
C SER A 51 4.93 0.55 -11.91
N VAL A 52 4.22 1.28 -11.06
CA VAL A 52 4.20 2.76 -11.03
C VAL A 52 5.19 3.30 -9.99
N TRP A 53 5.08 2.86 -8.74
CA TRP A 53 5.84 3.42 -7.62
C TRP A 53 7.28 2.90 -7.54
N GLU A 54 7.54 1.71 -8.08
CA GLU A 54 8.87 1.09 -8.12
C GLU A 54 9.47 1.10 -9.56
N ALA A 55 8.83 1.78 -10.52
CA ALA A 55 9.24 1.84 -11.92
C ALA A 55 10.70 2.26 -12.13
N ASN A 56 11.20 3.12 -11.24
CA ASN A 56 12.59 3.56 -11.23
C ASN A 56 13.15 3.56 -9.81
N ALA A 57 13.45 2.38 -9.29
CA ALA A 57 14.07 2.22 -7.98
C ALA A 57 15.53 2.70 -7.90
N GLN A 58 16.14 3.15 -9.01
CA GLN A 58 17.53 3.64 -9.07
C GLN A 58 18.56 2.64 -8.47
N GLY A 59 18.34 1.34 -8.67
CA GLY A 59 19.20 0.29 -8.13
C GLY A 59 19.06 0.03 -6.63
N ARG A 60 18.12 0.68 -5.94
CA ARG A 60 17.79 0.35 -4.54
C ARG A 60 17.10 -1.01 -4.48
N LEU A 61 17.50 -1.81 -3.50
CA LEU A 61 16.89 -3.10 -3.23
C LEU A 61 15.62 -2.91 -2.40
N LYS A 62 14.59 -3.69 -2.73
CA LYS A 62 13.35 -3.75 -1.95
C LYS A 62 13.65 -4.42 -0.61
N PRO A 63 13.26 -3.83 0.54
CA PRO A 63 13.43 -4.46 1.84
C PRO A 63 12.75 -5.84 1.88
N ALA A 64 13.43 -6.80 2.48
CA ALA A 64 12.86 -8.11 2.80
C ALA A 64 11.99 -8.01 4.07
N PRO A 65 11.10 -8.98 4.34
CA PRO A 65 10.23 -8.97 5.51
C PRO A 65 10.96 -8.93 6.87
N ASP A 66 12.24 -9.25 6.91
CA ASP A 66 13.11 -9.27 8.10
C ASP A 66 14.08 -8.08 8.16
N ALA A 67 13.99 -7.14 7.22
CA ALA A 67 14.82 -5.94 7.20
C ALA A 67 14.44 -4.99 8.36
N SER A 68 15.44 -4.44 9.04
CA SER A 68 15.31 -3.46 10.15
C SER A 68 15.61 -2.04 9.71
#